data_AF-A0A1S6EUY7-F1
#
_entry.id   AF-A0A1S6EUY7-F1
#
_cell.length_a   1.000
_cell.length_b   1.000
_cell.length_c   1.000
_cell.angle_alpha   90.00
_cell.angle_beta   90.00
_cell.angle_gamma   90.00
#
_symmetry.space_group_name_H-M   'P 1'
#
loop_
_entity.id
_entity.type
_entity.pdbx_description
1 polymer ?
#
loop_
_entity_poly.entity_id
_entity_poly.type
_entity_poly.pdbx_seq_one_letter_code
_entity_poly.pdbx_strand_id
1 'polypeptide(L)' 'MSERLFRVTLEGPEGTRDVIVPSPTEVQAADAAAIEAREGEAIAGIQEVDADENTAETPPPPTQAEETPQPGGL' A
#
# COMPACT_ATOMS: atom_id res chain seq x y z
N MET A 1 14.70 9.95 19.51
CA MET A 1 13.74 8.99 18.92
C MET A 1 13.71 9.35 17.44
N SER A 2 14.18 8.48 16.56
CA SER A 2 14.09 8.76 15.11
C SER A 2 12.63 8.56 14.68
N GLU A 3 12.07 9.54 13.98
CA GLU A 3 10.75 9.44 13.37
C GLU A 3 10.85 8.48 12.18
N ARG A 4 9.99 7.45 12.14
CA ARG A 4 9.90 6.48 11.04
C ARG A 4 8.54 6.61 10.39
N LEU A 5 8.41 6.14 9.15
CA LEU A 5 7.12 6.08 8.48
C LEU A 5 6.63 4.66 8.49
N PHE A 6 5.35 4.49 8.78
CA PHE A 6 4.69 3.21 8.73
C PHE A 6 3.52 3.29 7.76
N ARG A 7 3.50 2.37 6.81
CA ARG A 7 2.37 2.11 5.94
C ARG A 7 1.46 1.11 6.65
N VAL A 8 0.25 1.55 6.98
CA VAL A 8 -0.78 0.72 7.59
C VAL A 8 -1.84 0.42 6.54
N THR A 9 -2.00 -0.86 6.23
CA THR A 9 -3.04 -1.35 5.32
C THR A 9 -4.31 -1.61 6.10
N LEU A 10 -5.39 -0.93 5.71
CA LEU A 10 -6.73 -1.07 6.25
C LEU A 10 -7.59 -1.87 5.24
N GLU A 11 -8.21 -2.95 5.68
CA GLU A 11 -9.23 -3.67 4.93
C GLU A 11 -10.61 -3.36 5.48
N GLY A 12 -11.55 -3.04 4.61
CA GLY A 12 -12.95 -2.83 4.98
C GLY A 12 -13.92 -3.26 3.89
N PRO A 13 -15.23 -3.02 4.11
CA PRO A 13 -16.29 -3.44 3.19
C PRO A 13 -16.20 -2.75 1.82
N GLU A 14 -15.56 -1.59 1.73
CA GLU A 14 -15.35 -0.85 0.48
C GLU A 14 -14.07 -1.25 -0.26
N GLY A 15 -13.21 -2.08 0.35
CA GLY A 15 -11.94 -2.52 -0.21
C GLY A 15 -10.76 -2.30 0.75
N THR A 16 -9.56 -2.37 0.19
CA THR A 16 -8.29 -2.18 0.92
C THR A 16 -7.71 -0.81 0.60
N ARG A 17 -7.21 -0.10 1.62
CA ARG A 17 -6.48 1.17 1.44
C ARG A 17 -5.29 1.27 2.39
N ASP A 18 -4.34 2.09 2.01
CA ASP A 18 -3.12 2.30 2.78
C ASP A 18 -3.05 3.70 3.37
N VAL A 19 -2.61 3.78 4.62
CA VAL A 19 -2.41 5.04 5.35
C VAL A 19 -0.97 5.13 5.78
N ILE A 20 -0.31 6.24 5.45
CA ILE A 20 1.07 6.51 5.86
C ILE A 20 1.05 7.36 7.12
N VAL A 21 1.66 6.86 8.19
CA VAL A 21 1.69 7.54 9.49
C VAL A 21 3.13 7.69 9.99
N PRO A 22 3.58 8.92 10.31
CA PRO A 22 4.86 9.11 10.98
C PRO A 22 4.74 8.67 12.43
N SER A 23 5.56 7.72 12.84
CA SER A 23 5.56 7.18 14.20
C SER A 23 6.93 6.62 14.57
N PRO A 24 7.29 6.62 15.87
CA PRO A 24 8.55 6.03 16.32
C PRO A 24 8.47 4.51 16.50
N THR A 25 7.27 3.93 16.58
CA THR A 25 7.02 2.49 16.74
C THR A 25 5.80 2.02 15.95
N GLU A 26 5.79 0.74 15.58
CA GLU A 26 4.66 0.09 14.89
C GLU A 26 3.36 0.17 15.68
N VAL A 27 3.41 0.01 17.01
CA VAL A 27 2.23 0.07 17.88
C VAL A 27 1.59 1.46 17.84
N GLN A 28 2.39 2.52 17.85
CA GLN A 28 1.87 3.88 17.75
C GLN A 28 1.33 4.19 16.35
N ALA A 29 1.94 3.62 15.30
CA ALA A 29 1.40 3.72 13.95
C ALA A 29 0.04 3.00 13.84
N ALA A 30 -0.11 1.83 14.44
CA ALA A 30 -1.37 1.09 14.49
C ALA A 30 -2.47 1.89 15.18
N ASP A 31 -2.16 2.46 16.35
CA ASP A 31 -3.11 3.25 17.13
C ASP A 31 -3.56 4.50 16.36
N ALA A 32 -2.61 5.20 15.72
CA ALA A 32 -2.91 6.35 14.89
C ALA A 32 -3.73 5.97 13.64
N ALA A 33 -3.42 4.86 12.97
CA ALA A 33 -4.21 4.37 11.85
C ALA A 33 -5.60 3.88 12.26
N ALA A 34 -5.76 3.36 13.48
CA ALA A 34 -7.06 2.95 14.01
C ALA A 34 -7.98 4.17 14.24
N ILE A 35 -7.42 5.33 14.57
CA ILE A 35 -8.20 6.60 14.67
C ILE A 35 -8.71 7.05 13.29
N GLU A 36 -7.92 6.83 12.25
CA GLU A 36 -8.24 7.19 10.85
C GLU A 36 -9.09 6.12 10.13
N ALA A 37 -9.26 4.94 10.74
CA ALA A 37 -10.08 3.86 10.23
C ALA A 37 -11.56 4.23 10.28
N ARG A 38 -12.28 3.95 9.19
CA ARG A 38 -13.73 4.10 9.09
C ARG A 38 -14.43 2.93 9.75
N GLU A 39 -15.73 3.10 9.99
CA GLU A 39 -16.57 2.04 10.52
C GLU A 39 -16.54 0.81 9.59
N GLY A 40 -16.15 -0.34 10.15
CA GLY A 40 -16.01 -1.60 9.42
C GLY A 40 -14.63 -1.82 8.78
N GLU A 41 -13.70 -0.87 8.87
CA GLU A 41 -12.30 -1.09 8.50
C GLU A 41 -11.50 -1.69 9.66
N ALA A 42 -10.55 -2.56 9.32
CA ALA A 42 -9.64 -3.21 10.25
C ALA A 42 -8.21 -3.15 9.71
N ILE A 43 -7.24 -3.08 10.61
CA ILE A 43 -5.82 -3.13 10.25
C ILE A 43 -5.50 -4.54 9.75
N ALA A 44 -5.16 -4.65 8.47
CA ALA A 44 -4.76 -5.89 7.81
C ALA A 44 -3.24 -6.10 7.84
N GLY A 45 -2.47 -5.00 7.84
CA GLY A 45 -1.01 -5.06 7.85
C GLY A 45 -0.36 -3.75 8.24
N ILE A 46 0.87 -3.83 8.76
CA ILE A 46 1.71 -2.67 9.06
C ILE A 46 3.11 -2.96 8.52
N GLN A 47 3.68 -2.00 7.82
CA GLN A 47 5.02 -2.10 7.25
C GLN A 47 5.77 -0.79 7.49
N GLU A 48 6.97 -0.87 8.07
CA GLU A 48 7.89 0.25 8.11
C GLU A 48 8.35 0.55 6.67
N VAL A 49 8.26 1.82 6.28
CA VAL A 49 8.64 2.29 4.95
C VAL A 49 9.63 3.43 5.08
N ASP A 50 10.64 3.44 4.21
CA ASP A 50 11.55 4.56 4.09
C ASP A 50 10.83 5.73 3.39
N ALA A 51 11.12 6.97 3.83
CA ALA A 51 10.53 8.18 3.25
C ALA A 51 10.84 8.37 1.76
N ASP A 52 11.88 7.70 1.26
CA ASP A 52 12.33 7.75 -0.15
C ASP A 52 11.56 6.76 -1.05
N GLU A 53 11.02 5.68 -0.47
CA GLU A 53 10.43 4.53 -1.19
C GLU A 53 8.90 4.61 -1.34
N ASN A 54 8.27 5.77 -1.06
CA ASN A 54 6.81 5.95 -1.20
C ASN A 54 6.33 6.03 -2.67
N THR A 55 7.04 5.40 -3.61
CA THR A 55 6.75 5.46 -5.05
C THR A 55 6.59 4.06 -5.65
N ALA A 56 5.73 3.18 -5.10
CA ALA A 56 5.37 1.94 -5.81
C ALA A 56 4.07 1.29 -5.32
N GLU A 57 2.95 2.02 -5.37
CA GLU A 57 1.69 1.38 -5.74
C GLU A 57 1.28 1.84 -7.13
N THR A 58 2.03 1.36 -8.11
CA THR A 58 1.37 0.89 -9.30
C THR A 58 1.71 -0.58 -9.34
N PRO A 59 0.75 -1.53 -9.25
CA PRO A 59 1.06 -2.86 -9.76
C PRO A 59 1.68 -2.63 -11.14
N PRO A 60 2.78 -3.31 -11.53
CA PRO A 60 3.18 -3.29 -12.92
C PRO A 60 1.90 -3.61 -13.71
N PRO A 61 1.51 -2.78 -14.71
CA PRO A 61 0.35 -3.12 -15.52
C PRO A 61 0.52 -4.59 -15.89
N PRO A 62 -0.50 -5.44 -15.69
CA PRO A 62 -0.35 -6.85 -16.01
C PRO A 62 0.21 -6.90 -17.41
N THR A 63 1.40 -7.47 -17.51
CA THR A 63 2.07 -7.89 -18.73
C THR A 63 1.02 -8.00 -19.83
N GLN A 64 1.04 -7.07 -20.78
CA GLN A 64 0.39 -7.23 -22.09
C GLN A 64 1.16 -8.33 -22.83
N ALA A 65 1.11 -9.55 -22.30
CA ALA A 65 1.29 -10.76 -23.08
C ALA A 65 -0.04 -10.99 -23.78
N GLU A 66 -0.35 -10.19 -24.79
CA GLU A 66 -1.35 -10.52 -25.81
C GLU A 66 -1.34 -9.47 -26.95
N GLU A 67 -0.18 -9.19 -27.55
CA GLU A 67 -0.19 -8.89 -28.99
C GLU A 67 -0.02 -10.22 -29.73
N THR A 68 -1.17 -10.74 -30.14
CA THR A 68 -1.33 -11.95 -30.94
C THR A 68 -0.68 -11.80 -32.32
N PRO A 69 -0.29 -12.92 -32.95
CA PRO A 69 0.69 -12.96 -34.04
C PRO A 69 0.05 -12.64 -35.39
N GLN A 70 0.69 -11.82 -36.24
CA GLN A 70 0.37 -11.73 -37.69
C GLN A 70 1.35 -10.80 -38.46
N PRO A 71 1.41 -10.80 -39.81
CA PRO A 71 1.96 -11.86 -40.68
C PRO A 71 2.92 -11.30 -41.78
N GLY A 72 4.00 -12.02 -42.11
CA GLY A 72 4.64 -12.01 -43.44
C GLY A 72 5.47 -10.79 -43.87
N GLY A 73 6.61 -11.05 -44.51
CA GLY A 73 7.34 -10.01 -45.23
C GLY A 73 8.74 -10.38 -45.73
N LEU A 74 8.77 -11.18 -46.80
CA LEU A 74 9.83 -11.33 -47.82
C LEU A 74 11.20 -11.92 -47.41
#